data_AF-A0A1Q3FL50-F1
#
_entry.id   AF-A0A1Q3FL50-F1
#
_cell.length_a   1.000
_cell.length_b   1.000
_cell.length_c   1.000
_cell.angle_alpha   90.00
_cell.angle_beta   90.00
_cell.angle_gamma   90.00
#
_symmetry.space_group_name_H-M   'P 1'
#
loop_
_entity.id
_entity.type
_entity.pdbx_description
1 polymer ?
#
loop_
_entity_poly.entity_id
_entity_poly.type
_entity_poly.pdbx_seq_one_letter_code
_entity_poly.pdbx_strand_id
1 'polypeptide(L)'
;MSLKLFALVVLAALAFAKAQSPADSVAAAAPPTFEDLVNQQAAKVQYVVQLLVDKSVAPPEQKEAVQLAAAEQVAACVAAAEVNPNLGAFYACTGRVIKQASDALSAASSGASGNGV
;
A
#
# COMPACT_ATOMS: atom_id res chain seq x y z
N MET A 1 1.19 36.01 26.82
CA MET A 1 2.57 35.71 26.39
C MET A 1 2.54 34.79 25.17
N SER A 2 2.11 35.27 23.99
CA SER A 2 1.68 34.36 22.89
C SER A 2 1.95 34.86 21.46
N LEU A 3 3.09 35.50 21.18
CA LEU A 3 3.45 35.87 19.79
C LEU A 3 4.87 35.52 19.35
N LYS A 4 5.75 35.05 20.24
CA LYS A 4 7.15 34.76 19.90
C LYS A 4 7.42 33.35 19.37
N LEU A 5 6.50 32.40 19.60
CA LEU A 5 6.67 31.01 19.16
C LEU A 5 6.18 30.74 17.72
N PHE A 6 5.29 31.57 17.19
CA PHE A 6 4.82 31.42 15.80
C PHE A 6 5.86 31.85 14.76
N ALA A 7 6.78 32.75 15.11
CA ALA A 7 7.80 33.23 14.18
C ALA A 7 8.88 32.18 13.86
N LEU A 8 9.19 31.28 14.81
CA LEU A 8 10.21 30.24 14.60
C LEU A 8 9.71 29.11 13.69
N VAL A 9 8.41 28.80 13.71
CA VAL A 9 7.82 27.79 12.82
C VAL A 9 7.77 28.27 11.37
N VAL A 10 7.55 29.58 11.15
CA VAL A 10 7.51 30.17 9.81
C VAL A 10 8.91 30.28 9.19
N LEU A 11 9.96 30.58 9.97
CA LEU A 11 11.34 30.61 9.45
C LEU A 11 11.86 29.22 9.05
N ALA A 12 11.46 28.16 9.74
CA ALA A 12 11.83 26.79 9.37
C ALA A 12 11.16 26.30 8.07
N ALA A 13 9.96 26.82 7.74
CA ALA A 13 9.27 26.52 6.48
C ALA A 13 9.90 27.22 5.27
N LEU A 14 10.47 28.42 5.47
CA LEU A 14 11.12 29.20 4.40
C LEU A 14 12.51 28.67 4.00
N ALA A 15 13.17 27.89 4.85
CA ALA A 15 14.46 27.28 4.53
C ALA A 15 14.33 26.01 3.66
N PHE A 16 13.23 25.27 3.74
CA PHE A 16 12.91 24.19 2.79
C PHE A 16 12.29 24.69 1.47
N ALA A 17 11.82 25.95 1.43
CA ALA A 17 11.29 26.58 0.22
C ALA A 17 12.39 27.12 -0.72
N LYS A 18 13.65 27.23 -0.28
CA LYS A 18 14.76 27.80 -1.06
C LYS A 18 15.60 26.77 -1.85
N ALA A 19 15.13 25.52 -1.98
CA ALA A 19 15.72 24.51 -2.86
C ALA A 19 14.90 24.23 -4.13
N GLN A 20 13.77 24.90 -4.34
CA GLN A 20 12.90 24.69 -5.50
C GLN A 20 12.59 26.01 -6.20
N SER A 21 13.58 26.51 -6.91
CA SER A 21 13.33 27.25 -8.16
C SER A 21 14.52 26.92 -9.07
N PRO A 22 14.23 26.48 -10.30
CA PRO A 22 13.80 27.45 -11.28
C PRO A 22 12.54 27.04 -12.03
N ALA A 23 11.96 28.06 -12.68
CA ALA A 23 10.89 27.98 -13.65
C ALA A 23 11.21 27.00 -14.80
N ASP A 24 10.15 26.66 -15.56
CA ASP A 24 10.14 25.78 -16.74
C ASP A 24 10.17 24.28 -16.48
N SER A 25 9.02 23.73 -16.08
CA SER A 25 8.40 22.54 -16.67
C SER A 25 7.31 22.02 -15.73
N VAL A 26 6.22 22.77 -15.57
CA VAL A 26 4.95 22.04 -15.45
C VAL A 26 4.64 21.58 -16.87
N ALA A 27 5.39 20.57 -17.33
CA ALA A 27 4.81 19.61 -18.24
C ALA A 27 3.52 19.24 -17.53
N ALA A 28 2.38 19.59 -18.12
CA ALA A 28 1.09 19.16 -17.61
C ALA A 28 1.24 17.66 -17.39
N ALA A 29 1.39 17.25 -16.13
CA ALA A 29 1.61 15.86 -15.81
C ALA A 29 0.37 15.19 -16.36
N ALA A 30 0.56 14.40 -17.42
CA ALA A 30 -0.55 13.76 -18.09
C ALA A 30 -1.38 13.06 -17.01
N PRO A 31 -2.72 13.18 -17.04
CA PRO A 31 -3.54 12.50 -16.06
C PRO A 31 -3.13 11.01 -16.05
N PRO A 32 -3.02 10.39 -14.86
CA PRO A 32 -2.53 9.03 -14.75
C PRO A 32 -3.38 8.10 -15.61
N THR A 33 -2.72 7.24 -16.38
CA THR A 33 -3.40 6.28 -17.22
C THR A 33 -4.07 5.19 -16.37
N PHE A 34 -4.97 4.42 -16.96
CA PHE A 34 -5.55 3.26 -16.30
C PHE A 34 -4.47 2.29 -15.80
N GLU A 35 -3.46 2.04 -16.62
CA GLU A 35 -2.33 1.18 -16.29
C GLU A 35 -1.52 1.73 -15.11
N ASP A 36 -1.29 3.06 -15.08
CA ASP A 36 -0.63 3.72 -13.94
C ASP A 36 -1.42 3.53 -12.64
N LEU A 37 -2.75 3.67 -12.70
CA LEU A 37 -3.63 3.50 -11.55
C LEU A 37 -3.66 2.05 -11.05
N VAL A 38 -3.72 1.09 -11.97
CA VAL A 38 -3.66 -0.34 -11.67
C VAL A 38 -2.32 -0.70 -11.02
N ASN A 39 -1.20 -0.27 -11.61
CA ASN A 39 0.14 -0.55 -11.11
C ASN A 39 0.40 0.11 -9.75
N GLN A 40 0.01 1.38 -9.57
CA GLN A 40 0.13 2.07 -8.29
C GLN A 40 -0.66 1.39 -7.18
N GLN A 41 -1.88 0.94 -7.48
CA GLN A 41 -2.71 0.27 -6.51
C GLN A 41 -2.21 -1.15 -6.21
N ALA A 42 -1.76 -1.91 -7.22
CA ALA A 42 -1.15 -3.22 -7.03
C ALA A 42 0.05 -3.12 -6.08
N ALA A 43 0.93 -2.14 -6.29
CA ALA A 43 2.07 -1.88 -5.41
C ALA A 43 1.64 -1.51 -3.98
N LYS A 44 0.63 -0.65 -3.82
CA LYS A 44 0.06 -0.31 -2.50
C LYS A 44 -0.49 -1.54 -1.78
N VAL A 45 -1.18 -2.41 -2.49
CA VAL A 45 -1.79 -3.62 -1.93
C VAL A 45 -0.69 -4.59 -1.46
N GLN A 46 0.34 -4.81 -2.28
CA GLN A 46 1.49 -5.62 -1.87
C GLN A 46 2.20 -5.04 -0.64
N TYR A 47 2.38 -3.71 -0.58
CA TYR A 47 2.95 -3.06 0.60
C TYR A 47 2.08 -3.24 1.85
N VAL A 48 0.76 -3.12 1.73
CA VAL A 48 -0.16 -3.35 2.86
C VAL A 48 -0.09 -4.82 3.32
N VAL A 49 -0.04 -5.78 2.40
CA VAL A 49 0.13 -7.20 2.75
C VAL A 49 1.47 -7.44 3.45
N GLN A 50 2.57 -6.87 2.95
CA GLN A 50 3.87 -6.93 3.64
C GLN A 50 3.76 -6.40 5.06
N LEU A 51 3.12 -5.23 5.24
CA LEU A 51 2.94 -4.64 6.56
C LEU A 51 2.11 -5.54 7.49
N LEU A 52 1.06 -6.19 6.98
CA LEU A 52 0.28 -7.16 7.74
C LEU A 52 1.13 -8.37 8.16
N VAL A 53 1.95 -8.89 7.24
CA VAL A 53 2.87 -10.01 7.51
C VAL A 53 3.92 -9.63 8.56
N ASP A 54 4.50 -8.44 8.45
CA ASP A 54 5.51 -7.93 9.39
C ASP A 54 4.94 -7.73 10.79
N LYS A 55 3.68 -7.27 10.89
CA LYS A 55 2.99 -7.04 12.16
C LYS A 55 2.36 -8.30 12.76
N SER A 56 2.22 -9.36 11.97
CA SER A 56 1.66 -10.62 12.42
C SER A 56 2.63 -11.39 13.33
N VAL A 57 2.09 -12.15 14.28
CA VAL A 57 2.84 -13.11 15.12
C VAL A 57 2.77 -14.54 14.57
N ALA A 58 2.18 -14.72 13.38
CA ALA A 58 2.09 -16.01 12.71
C ALA A 58 3.47 -16.65 12.45
N PRO A 59 3.54 -17.98 12.33
CA PRO A 59 4.77 -18.69 11.96
C PRO A 59 5.34 -18.21 10.61
N PRO A 60 6.67 -18.25 10.41
CA PRO A 60 7.30 -17.78 9.17
C PRO A 60 6.77 -18.51 7.92
N GLU A 61 6.48 -19.81 8.02
CA GLU A 61 5.91 -20.59 6.92
C GLU A 61 4.53 -20.07 6.48
N GLN A 62 3.70 -19.63 7.42
CA GLN A 62 2.39 -19.03 7.15
C GLN A 62 2.53 -17.61 6.60
N LYS A 63 3.52 -16.86 7.07
CA LYS A 63 3.83 -15.51 6.57
C LYS A 63 4.22 -15.54 5.09
N GLU A 64 5.14 -16.43 4.72
CA GLU A 64 5.57 -16.62 3.33
C GLU A 64 4.42 -17.12 2.45
N ALA A 65 3.64 -18.09 2.92
CA ALA A 65 2.48 -18.60 2.19
C ALA A 65 1.43 -17.51 1.91
N VAL A 66 1.12 -16.67 2.91
CA VAL A 66 0.18 -15.56 2.74
C VAL A 66 0.73 -14.51 1.77
N GLN A 67 2.02 -14.19 1.87
CA GLN A 67 2.64 -13.22 0.98
C GLN A 67 2.65 -13.69 -0.49
N LEU A 68 3.00 -14.96 -0.72
CA LEU A 68 2.99 -15.56 -2.04
C LEU A 68 1.56 -15.59 -2.62
N ALA A 69 0.59 -16.10 -1.86
CA ALA A 69 -0.80 -16.18 -2.28
C ALA A 69 -1.40 -14.79 -2.58
N ALA A 70 -1.06 -13.78 -1.79
CA ALA A 70 -1.49 -12.42 -2.04
C ALA A 70 -0.87 -11.83 -3.30
N ALA A 71 0.42 -12.09 -3.57
CA ALA A 71 1.07 -11.64 -4.80
C ALA A 71 0.43 -12.26 -6.05
N GLU A 72 0.12 -13.56 -6.01
CA GLU A 72 -0.58 -14.26 -7.09
C GLU A 72 -1.99 -13.68 -7.32
N GLN A 73 -2.74 -13.41 -6.25
CA GLN A 73 -4.07 -12.83 -6.39
C GLN A 73 -4.04 -11.39 -6.90
N VAL A 74 -3.06 -10.57 -6.49
CA VAL A 74 -2.86 -9.24 -7.07
C VAL A 74 -2.59 -9.33 -8.56
N ALA A 75 -1.70 -10.24 -9.00
CA ALA A 75 -1.42 -10.47 -10.41
C ALA A 75 -2.68 -10.92 -11.18
N ALA A 76 -3.50 -11.79 -10.60
CA ALA A 76 -4.79 -12.18 -11.18
C ALA A 76 -5.78 -11.01 -11.29
N CYS A 77 -5.83 -10.13 -10.28
CA CYS A 77 -6.64 -8.90 -10.33
C CYS A 77 -6.17 -7.96 -11.45
N VAL A 78 -4.86 -7.80 -11.63
CA VAL A 78 -4.28 -6.98 -12.71
C VAL A 78 -4.64 -7.57 -14.07
N ALA A 79 -4.42 -8.87 -14.28
CA ALA A 79 -4.77 -9.55 -15.54
C ALA A 79 -6.28 -9.42 -15.87
N ALA A 80 -7.15 -9.53 -14.86
CA ALA A 80 -8.59 -9.31 -15.05
C ALA A 80 -8.91 -7.85 -15.44
N ALA A 81 -8.18 -6.89 -14.88
CA ALA A 81 -8.32 -5.47 -15.18
C ALA A 81 -7.80 -5.11 -16.58
N GLU A 82 -6.78 -5.82 -17.09
CA GLU A 82 -6.28 -5.68 -18.46
C GLU A 82 -7.29 -6.17 -19.49
N VAL A 83 -7.98 -7.29 -19.20
CA VAL A 83 -9.02 -7.85 -20.10
C VAL A 83 -10.31 -7.01 -20.05
N ASN A 84 -10.66 -6.46 -18.88
CA ASN A 84 -11.82 -5.60 -18.70
C ASN A 84 -11.44 -4.36 -17.88
N PRO A 85 -11.16 -3.21 -18.52
CA PRO A 85 -10.64 -2.02 -17.85
C PRO A 85 -11.71 -1.34 -16.97
N ASN A 86 -11.96 -1.94 -15.81
CA ASN A 86 -12.90 -1.50 -14.81
C ASN A 86 -12.19 -1.34 -13.46
N LEU A 87 -11.85 -0.09 -13.12
CA LEU A 87 -11.17 0.23 -11.86
C LEU A 87 -11.99 -0.20 -10.64
N GLY A 88 -13.33 -0.09 -10.69
CA GLY A 88 -14.18 -0.51 -9.58
C GLY A 88 -14.07 -1.99 -9.26
N ALA A 89 -14.07 -2.85 -10.29
CA ALA A 89 -13.88 -4.29 -10.14
C ALA A 89 -12.46 -4.61 -9.63
N PHE A 90 -11.45 -3.89 -10.12
CA PHE A 90 -10.06 -4.05 -9.70
C PHE A 90 -9.83 -3.65 -8.22
N TYR A 91 -10.38 -2.52 -7.77
CA TYR A 91 -10.33 -2.11 -6.36
C TYR A 91 -11.07 -3.11 -5.46
N ALA A 92 -12.21 -3.64 -5.92
CA ALA A 92 -12.92 -4.68 -5.17
C ALA A 92 -12.12 -5.98 -5.08
N CYS A 93 -11.45 -6.38 -6.16
CA CYS A 93 -10.58 -7.56 -6.20
C CYS A 93 -9.41 -7.41 -5.23
N THR A 94 -8.66 -6.31 -5.34
CA THR A 94 -7.50 -6.03 -4.47
C THR A 94 -7.88 -5.84 -3.00
N GLY A 95 -9.06 -5.26 -2.71
CA GLY A 95 -9.59 -5.18 -1.35
C GLY A 95 -9.88 -6.56 -0.73
N ARG A 96 -10.32 -7.53 -1.53
CA ARG A 96 -10.47 -8.93 -1.06
C ARG A 96 -9.14 -9.58 -0.74
N VAL A 97 -8.09 -9.30 -1.51
CA VAL A 97 -6.74 -9.82 -1.24
C VAL A 97 -6.26 -9.40 0.14
N ILE A 98 -6.39 -8.10 0.48
CA ILE A 98 -6.00 -7.58 1.80
C ILE A 98 -6.81 -8.26 2.90
N LYS A 99 -8.12 -8.40 2.70
CA LYS A 99 -8.99 -9.07 3.68
C LYS A 99 -8.58 -10.52 3.91
N GLN A 100 -8.36 -11.29 2.84
CA GLN A 100 -7.96 -12.69 2.93
C GLN A 100 -6.59 -12.86 3.60
N ALA A 101 -5.62 -11.99 3.27
CA ALA A 101 -4.32 -12.00 3.93
C ALA A 101 -4.45 -11.70 5.43
N SER A 102 -5.25 -10.70 5.80
CA SER A 102 -5.55 -10.37 7.20
C SER A 102 -6.21 -11.53 7.95
N ASP A 103 -7.23 -12.15 7.35
CA ASP A 103 -7.97 -13.26 7.95
C ASP A 103 -7.04 -14.48 8.14
N ALA A 104 -6.22 -14.81 7.13
CA ALA A 104 -5.25 -15.91 7.21
C ALA A 104 -4.18 -15.67 8.28
N LEU A 105 -3.61 -14.46 8.35
CA LEU A 105 -2.62 -14.10 9.37
C LEU A 105 -3.23 -14.09 10.78
N SER A 106 -4.48 -13.64 10.92
CA SER A 106 -5.20 -13.64 12.20
C SER A 106 -5.50 -15.06 12.68
N ALA A 107 -5.94 -15.94 11.77
CA ALA A 107 -6.16 -17.36 12.06
C ALA A 107 -4.85 -18.06 12.45
N ALA A 108 -3.76 -17.81 11.70
CA ALA A 108 -2.45 -18.38 11.99
C ALA A 108 -1.85 -17.88 13.31
N SER A 109 -2.08 -16.60 13.66
CA SER A 109 -1.67 -16.03 14.95
C SER A 109 -2.43 -16.65 16.13
N SER A 110 -3.68 -17.06 15.91
CA SER A 110 -4.52 -17.70 16.93
C SER A 110 -4.30 -19.21 17.03
N GLY A 111 -3.86 -19.84 15.94
CA GLY A 111 -3.56 -21.28 15.87
C GLY A 111 -2.17 -21.67 16.41
N ALA A 112 -1.26 -20.70 16.56
CA ALA A 112 0.07 -20.94 17.14
C ALA A 112 0.04 -21.38 18.63
N SER A 113 -1.11 -21.32 19.30
CA SER A 113 -1.33 -21.86 20.65
C SER A 113 -1.95 -23.27 20.69
N GLY A 114 -2.15 -23.93 19.54
CA GLY A 114 -2.96 -25.16 19.45
C GLY A 114 -2.27 -26.42 18.94
N ASN A 115 -0.99 -26.41 18.57
CA ASN A 115 -0.30 -27.61 18.08
C ASN A 115 0.65 -28.19 19.12
N GLY A 116 0.04 -28.68 20.21
CA GLY A 116 0.68 -29.44 21.27
C GLY A 116 -0.22 -30.59 21.70
N VAL A 117 -0.57 -31.48 20.76
CA VAL A 117 -1.06 -32.85 21.00
C VAL A 117 -0.60 -33.76 19.86
#